data_AF-A0A1C3ED93-F1
#
_entry.id   AF-A0A1C3ED93-F1
#
_cell.length_a   1.000
_cell.length_b   1.000
_cell.length_c   1.000
_cell.angle_alpha   90.00
_cell.angle_beta   90.00
_cell.angle_gamma   90.00
#
_symmetry.space_group_name_H-M   'P 1'
#
loop_
_entity.id
_entity.type
_entity.pdbx_description
1 polymer ?
#
loop_
_entity_poly.entity_id
_entity_poly.type
_entity_poly.pdbx_seq_one_letter_code
_entity_poly.pdbx_strand_id
1 'polypeptide(L)'
;MKVWIYYLSEPFHYQHQAFGDVEFSNAWFSIKDQTLTIRSGYAWDGATPKWQPLGLFTVGTPDGALRCGLPWTYHATLVHDVLCQFRHQLPLSKQQVNQVFDDQLRELGFPLRALYVWAVNKFGPQDFGGAS
;
A
#
# COMPACT_ATOMS: atom_id res chain seq x y z
N MET A 1 -8.15 -21.80 2.94
CA MET A 1 -8.08 -21.02 1.69
C MET A 1 -7.88 -19.57 2.07
N LYS A 2 -6.85 -18.90 1.52
CA LYS A 2 -6.66 -17.46 1.77
C LYS A 2 -7.62 -16.70 0.87
N VAL A 3 -8.55 -15.97 1.46
CA VAL A 3 -9.58 -15.19 0.74
C VAL A 3 -9.08 -13.74 0.71
N TRP A 4 -8.74 -13.25 -0.47
CA TRP A 4 -8.35 -11.86 -0.68
C TRP A 4 -9.59 -10.96 -0.65
N ILE A 5 -9.47 -9.76 -0.08
CA ILE A 5 -10.60 -8.84 0.11
C ILE A 5 -10.86 -8.02 -1.15
N TYR A 6 -9.80 -7.64 -1.86
CA TYR A 6 -9.87 -6.78 -3.04
C TYR A 6 -9.19 -7.44 -4.24
N TYR A 7 -9.67 -7.06 -5.43
CA TYR A 7 -9.19 -7.57 -6.71
C TYR A 7 -9.18 -6.44 -7.75
N LEU A 8 -8.09 -6.35 -8.51
CA LEU A 8 -7.91 -5.36 -9.55
C LEU A 8 -8.50 -5.86 -10.88
N SER A 9 -9.63 -5.30 -11.32
CA SER A 9 -10.24 -5.64 -12.62
C SER A 9 -9.49 -5.04 -13.81
N GLU A 10 -8.90 -3.86 -13.62
CA GLU A 10 -8.19 -3.09 -14.64
C GLU A 10 -6.81 -2.70 -14.09
N PRO A 11 -5.79 -2.52 -14.95
CA PRO A 11 -4.47 -2.10 -14.49
C PRO A 11 -4.55 -0.74 -13.78
N PHE A 12 -3.74 -0.58 -12.73
CA PHE A 12 -3.64 0.66 -11.97
C PHE A 12 -2.26 1.27 -12.17
N HIS A 13 -2.23 2.57 -12.46
CA HIS A 13 -1.01 3.33 -12.71
C HIS A 13 -0.84 4.39 -11.62
N TYR A 14 0.37 4.48 -11.07
CA TYR A 14 0.72 5.46 -10.06
C TYR A 14 2.13 6.00 -10.30
N GLN A 15 2.23 7.31 -10.49
CA GLN A 15 3.49 7.99 -10.74
C GLN A 15 4.03 8.59 -9.45
N HIS A 16 5.32 8.39 -9.16
CA HIS A 16 5.94 8.96 -7.97
C HIS A 16 7.45 9.13 -8.13
N GLN A 17 7.98 10.24 -7.62
CA GLN A 17 9.42 10.57 -7.68
C GLN A 17 10.32 9.54 -6.99
N ALA A 18 9.83 8.84 -5.97
CA ALA A 18 10.59 7.79 -5.27
C ALA A 18 10.93 6.58 -6.16
N PHE A 19 10.33 6.48 -7.34
CA PHE A 19 10.61 5.44 -8.34
C PHE A 19 11.66 5.85 -9.37
N GLY A 20 12.31 7.02 -9.22
CA GLY A 20 13.26 7.64 -10.16
C GLY A 20 14.22 6.68 -10.85
N ASP A 21 15.03 5.98 -10.06
CA ASP A 21 16.10 5.10 -10.55
C ASP A 21 15.69 3.61 -10.54
N VAL A 22 14.40 3.32 -10.34
CA VAL A 22 13.90 1.95 -10.17
C VAL A 22 13.32 1.45 -11.48
N GLU A 23 14.01 0.50 -12.10
CA GLU A 23 13.44 -0.32 -13.18
C GLU A 23 13.19 -1.74 -12.67
N PHE A 24 11.93 -2.16 -12.69
CA PHE A 24 11.55 -3.51 -12.25
C PHE A 24 10.33 -3.99 -13.02
N SER A 25 10.24 -5.29 -13.30
CA SER A 25 9.07 -5.86 -13.93
C SER A 25 8.89 -7.32 -13.54
N ASN A 26 7.67 -7.69 -13.19
CA ASN A 26 7.28 -9.08 -12.97
C ASN A 26 5.84 -9.32 -13.48
N ALA A 27 5.31 -10.50 -13.14
CA ALA A 27 3.96 -10.94 -13.53
C ALA A 27 2.81 -10.11 -12.93
N TRP A 28 3.07 -9.31 -11.88
CA TRP A 28 2.05 -8.58 -11.11
C TRP A 28 2.15 -7.07 -11.28
N PHE A 29 3.36 -6.53 -11.40
CA PHE A 29 3.56 -5.09 -11.58
C PHE A 29 4.88 -4.79 -12.32
N SER A 30 5.02 -3.54 -12.74
CA SER A 30 6.26 -2.99 -13.26
C SER A 30 6.48 -1.56 -12.76
N ILE A 31 7.73 -1.17 -12.59
CA ILE A 31 8.15 0.21 -12.34
C ILE A 31 9.05 0.60 -13.51
N LYS A 32 8.67 1.64 -14.22
CA LYS A 32 9.44 2.23 -15.33
C LYS A 32 9.09 3.70 -15.45
N ASP A 33 10.06 4.56 -15.76
CA ASP A 33 9.83 5.99 -15.98
C ASP A 33 9.05 6.64 -14.83
N GLN A 34 9.46 6.35 -13.58
CA GLN A 34 8.81 6.79 -12.34
C GLN A 34 7.34 6.36 -12.16
N THR A 35 6.87 5.40 -12.96
CA THR A 35 5.48 4.95 -12.97
C THR A 35 5.39 3.49 -12.54
N LEU A 36 4.74 3.27 -11.40
CA LEU A 36 4.28 1.96 -10.95
C LEU A 36 3.01 1.58 -11.74
N THR A 37 3.05 0.46 -12.42
CA THR A 37 1.90 -0.15 -13.10
C THR A 37 1.61 -1.50 -12.45
N ILE A 38 0.49 -1.60 -11.73
CA ILE A 38 -0.02 -2.85 -11.17
C ILE A 38 -0.98 -3.45 -12.19
N ARG A 39 -0.71 -4.68 -12.62
CA ARG A 39 -1.49 -5.36 -13.65
C ARG A 39 -2.85 -5.78 -13.08
N SER A 40 -3.85 -5.88 -13.95
CA SER A 40 -5.13 -6.51 -13.59
C SER A 40 -4.90 -7.96 -13.16
N GLY A 41 -5.76 -8.47 -12.29
CA GLY A 41 -5.58 -9.79 -11.70
C GLY A 41 -4.93 -9.78 -10.31
N TYR A 42 -4.34 -8.66 -9.89
CA TYR A 42 -3.74 -8.54 -8.57
C TYR A 42 -4.81 -8.53 -7.48
N ALA A 43 -4.61 -9.34 -6.44
CA ALA A 43 -5.52 -9.46 -5.30
C ALA A 43 -4.77 -9.16 -4.00
N TRP A 44 -5.40 -8.42 -3.10
CA TRP A 44 -4.78 -7.99 -1.84
C TRP A 44 -5.78 -7.90 -0.69
N ASP A 45 -5.25 -7.85 0.54
CA ASP A 45 -6.01 -7.93 1.78
C ASP A 45 -6.40 -6.54 2.34
N GLY A 46 -6.14 -5.45 1.60
CA GLY A 46 -6.32 -4.07 2.05
C GLY A 46 -5.41 -3.72 3.24
N ALA A 47 -5.79 -2.73 4.03
CA ALA A 47 -5.11 -2.46 5.29
C ALA A 47 -5.60 -3.41 6.39
N THR A 48 -4.73 -4.35 6.76
CA THR A 48 -4.94 -5.23 7.91
C THR A 48 -3.75 -5.02 8.85
N PRO A 49 -4.01 -4.65 10.11
CA PRO A 49 -4.48 -5.60 11.11
C PRO A 49 -5.85 -5.21 11.68
N LYS A 50 -6.86 -6.04 11.39
CA LYS A 50 -8.19 -5.94 12.01
C LYS A 50 -8.16 -6.71 13.33
N TRP A 51 -7.89 -6.03 14.44
CA TRP A 51 -8.09 -6.60 15.77
C TRP A 51 -9.49 -6.21 16.26
N GLN A 52 -10.39 -7.19 16.35
CA GLN A 52 -11.78 -6.99 16.82
C GLN A 52 -12.00 -7.76 18.13
N PRO A 53 -11.56 -7.25 19.29
CA PRO A 53 -11.97 -7.84 20.56
C PRO A 53 -13.46 -7.54 20.78
N LEU A 54 -14.27 -8.61 20.90
CA LEU A 54 -15.68 -8.59 21.29
C LEU A 54 -16.68 -7.94 20.30
N GLY A 55 -16.29 -7.65 19.06
CA GLY A 55 -17.20 -7.12 18.02
C GLY A 55 -17.80 -5.73 18.30
N LEU A 56 -17.34 -5.04 19.35
CA LEU A 56 -17.88 -3.77 19.85
C LEU A 56 -17.02 -2.55 19.46
N PHE A 57 -15.74 -2.75 19.17
CA PHE A 57 -14.80 -1.68 18.83
C PHE A 57 -13.86 -2.10 17.69
N THR A 58 -13.79 -1.30 16.63
CA THR A 58 -12.74 -1.42 15.61
C THR A 58 -11.47 -0.78 16.17
N VAL A 59 -10.57 -1.58 16.74
CA VAL A 59 -9.20 -1.15 17.06
C VAL A 59 -8.31 -1.54 15.90
N GLY A 60 -8.17 -0.58 14.99
CA GLY A 60 -7.41 -0.63 13.75
C GLY A 60 -7.53 0.76 13.14
N THR A 61 -6.56 1.19 12.35
CA THR A 61 -6.61 2.54 11.77
C THR A 61 -7.89 2.64 10.93
N PRO A 62 -8.77 3.61 11.20
CA PRO A 62 -10.05 3.68 10.51
C PRO A 62 -9.78 3.86 9.02
N ASP A 63 -10.13 2.91 8.16
CA ASP A 63 -9.92 2.97 6.69
C ASP A 63 -10.70 4.11 5.99
N GLY A 64 -11.15 5.10 6.75
CA GLY A 64 -12.14 6.09 6.36
C GLY A 64 -13.53 5.48 6.29
N ALA A 65 -14.57 6.31 6.37
CA ALA A 65 -15.90 5.89 5.95
C ALA A 65 -15.84 5.42 4.48
N LEU A 66 -16.59 4.37 4.13
CA LEU A 66 -16.72 3.90 2.76
C LEU A 66 -17.13 5.08 1.85
N ARG A 67 -16.30 5.42 0.87
CA ARG A 67 -16.64 6.41 -0.16
C ARG A 67 -16.88 5.65 -1.45
N CYS A 68 -18.10 5.70 -1.97
CA CYS A 68 -18.51 4.98 -3.19
C CYS A 68 -18.32 3.44 -3.11
N GLY A 69 -18.49 2.84 -1.93
CA GLY A 69 -18.42 1.38 -1.74
C GLY A 69 -17.00 0.81 -1.58
N LEU A 70 -15.96 1.65 -1.60
CA LEU A 70 -14.57 1.27 -1.34
C LEU A 70 -13.99 2.07 -0.16
N PRO A 71 -12.96 1.55 0.53
CA PRO A 71 -12.18 2.33 1.49
C PRO A 71 -11.58 3.57 0.85
N TRP A 72 -11.48 4.66 1.61
CA TRP A 72 -10.81 5.88 1.13
C TRP A 72 -9.34 5.61 0.78
N THR A 73 -8.73 4.64 1.45
CA THR A 73 -7.33 4.25 1.31
C THR A 73 -7.13 3.11 0.31
N TYR A 74 -8.13 2.76 -0.52
CA TYR A 74 -8.08 1.61 -1.44
C TYR A 74 -6.82 1.57 -2.31
N HIS A 75 -6.54 2.64 -3.06
CA HIS A 75 -5.35 2.73 -3.90
C HIS A 75 -4.06 2.84 -3.09
N ALA A 76 -4.12 3.50 -1.92
CA ALA A 76 -2.95 3.64 -1.05
C ALA A 76 -2.51 2.28 -0.47
N THR A 77 -3.47 1.48 -0.02
CA THR A 77 -3.22 0.13 0.51
C THR A 77 -2.79 -0.84 -0.59
N LEU A 78 -3.32 -0.71 -1.81
CA LEU A 78 -2.88 -1.47 -2.97
C LEU A 78 -1.39 -1.25 -3.27
N VAL A 79 -0.97 0.02 -3.40
CA VAL A 79 0.42 0.36 -3.72
C VAL A 79 1.34 -0.07 -2.59
N HIS A 80 0.97 0.20 -1.34
CA HIS A 80 1.73 -0.22 -0.17
C HIS A 80 1.89 -1.75 -0.10
N ASP A 81 0.82 -2.51 -0.34
CA ASP A 81 0.84 -3.98 -0.33
C ASP A 81 1.81 -4.54 -1.38
N VAL A 82 1.74 -4.07 -2.64
CA VAL A 82 2.67 -4.50 -3.71
C VAL A 82 4.12 -4.20 -3.32
N LEU A 83 4.42 -2.98 -2.88
CA LEU A 83 5.78 -2.58 -2.54
C LEU A 83 6.32 -3.39 -1.34
N CYS A 84 5.49 -3.68 -0.34
CA CYS A 84 5.86 -4.51 0.81
C CYS A 84 6.01 -6.00 0.46
N GLN A 85 5.13 -6.54 -0.37
CA GLN A 85 5.16 -7.96 -0.76
C GLN A 85 6.42 -8.28 -1.56
N PHE A 86 6.84 -7.37 -2.43
CA PHE A 86 8.02 -7.53 -3.29
C PHE A 86 9.25 -6.77 -2.79
N ARG A 87 9.27 -6.33 -1.53
CA ARG A 87 10.36 -5.54 -0.90
C ARG A 87 11.77 -6.15 -1.01
N HIS A 88 11.86 -7.47 -1.13
CA HIS A 88 13.13 -8.21 -1.28
C HIS A 88 13.65 -8.22 -2.72
N GLN A 89 12.79 -7.90 -3.69
CA GLN A 89 13.12 -7.85 -5.12
C GLN A 89 13.30 -6.41 -5.61
N LEU A 90 12.83 -5.44 -4.82
CA LEU A 90 12.86 -4.02 -5.15
C LEU A 90 14.05 -3.33 -4.47
N PRO A 91 14.79 -2.46 -5.19
CA PRO A 91 15.83 -1.62 -4.61
C PRO A 91 15.21 -0.40 -3.90
N LEU A 92 14.11 -0.58 -3.18
CA LEU A 92 13.43 0.47 -2.42
C LEU A 92 13.67 0.27 -0.93
N SER A 93 14.02 1.35 -0.24
CA SER A 93 14.11 1.37 1.21
C SER A 93 12.72 1.47 1.83
N LYS A 94 12.63 1.05 3.09
CA LYS A 94 11.41 1.21 3.90
C LYS A 94 10.95 2.68 3.94
N GLN A 95 11.88 3.62 4.01
CA GLN A 95 11.58 5.04 4.03
C GLN A 95 10.92 5.50 2.73
N GLN A 96 11.41 5.04 1.58
CA GLN A 96 10.81 5.37 0.29
C GLN A 96 9.39 4.80 0.16
N VAL A 97 9.17 3.55 0.59
CA VAL A 97 7.84 2.93 0.56
C VAL A 97 6.87 3.64 1.51
N ASN A 98 7.31 3.98 2.72
CA ASN A 98 6.49 4.76 3.65
C ASN A 98 6.20 6.18 3.12
N GLN A 99 7.15 6.80 2.44
CA GLN A 99 6.96 8.12 1.85
C GLN A 99 5.90 8.07 0.73
N VAL A 100 5.99 7.10 -0.18
CA VAL A 100 4.98 6.86 -1.22
C VAL A 100 3.58 6.75 -0.61
N PHE A 101 3.46 5.97 0.47
CA PHE A 101 2.18 5.79 1.15
C PHE A 101 1.69 7.08 1.83
N ASP A 102 2.58 7.79 2.52
CA ASP A 102 2.29 9.05 3.21
C ASP A 102 1.84 10.16 2.24
N ASP A 103 2.46 10.23 1.06
CA ASP A 103 2.12 11.17 0.00
C ASP A 103 0.75 10.85 -0.62
N GLN A 104 0.44 9.57 -0.86
CA GLN A 104 -0.90 9.15 -1.31
C GLN A 104 -1.99 9.54 -0.29
N LEU A 105 -1.76 9.32 1.01
CA LEU A 105 -2.73 9.72 2.04
C LEU A 105 -2.90 11.24 2.13
N ARG A 106 -1.82 12.00 1.87
CA ARG A 106 -1.85 13.46 1.83
C ARG A 106 -2.68 13.97 0.64
N GLU A 107 -2.45 13.42 -0.55
CA GLU A 107 -3.22 13.73 -1.76
C GLU A 107 -4.71 13.43 -1.59
N LEU A 108 -5.01 12.31 -0.90
CA LEU A 108 -6.37 11.93 -0.57
C LEU A 108 -7.04 12.83 0.49
N GLY A 109 -6.28 13.66 1.21
CA GLY A 109 -6.80 14.48 2.30
C GLY A 109 -7.25 13.65 3.51
N PHE A 110 -6.64 12.49 3.73
CA PHE A 110 -7.09 11.54 4.74
C PHE A 110 -6.82 12.06 6.18
N PRO A 111 -7.87 12.23 7.01
CA PRO A 111 -7.77 12.95 8.29
C PRO A 111 -6.93 12.22 9.36
N LEU A 112 -6.77 10.90 9.23
CA LEU A 112 -6.00 10.07 10.18
C LEU A 112 -4.64 9.63 9.62
N ARG A 113 -4.12 10.36 8.63
CA ARG A 113 -2.83 10.08 7.97
C ARG A 113 -1.71 9.81 8.96
N ALA A 114 -1.52 10.69 9.94
CA ALA A 114 -0.44 10.57 10.92
C ALA A 114 -0.51 9.26 11.73
N LEU A 115 -1.73 8.87 12.14
CA LEU A 115 -1.94 7.61 12.87
C LEU A 115 -1.63 6.40 11.99
N TYR A 116 -2.00 6.46 10.71
CA TYR A 116 -1.82 5.37 9.77
C TYR A 116 -0.37 5.16 9.38
N VAL A 117 0.33 6.25 9.07
CA VAL A 117 1.76 6.24 8.76
C VAL A 117 2.56 5.77 9.97
N TRP A 118 2.18 6.18 11.17
CA TRP A 118 2.81 5.68 12.40
C TRP A 118 2.60 4.17 12.56
N ALA A 119 1.38 3.68 12.34
CA ALA A 119 1.08 2.26 12.46
C ALA A 119 1.86 1.41 11.44
N VAL A 120 1.90 1.84 10.17
CA VAL A 120 2.67 1.17 9.12
C VAL A 120 4.16 1.19 9.42
N ASN A 121 4.70 2.32 9.89
CA ASN A 121 6.12 2.40 10.24
C ASN A 121 6.48 1.45 11.40
N LYS A 122 5.61 1.36 12.41
CA LYS A 122 5.86 0.54 13.61
C LYS A 122 5.60 -0.95 13.42
N PHE A 123 4.54 -1.31 12.69
CA PHE A 123 4.06 -2.70 12.57
C PHE A 123 4.22 -3.30 11.17
N GLY A 124 4.57 -2.49 10.16
CA GLY A 124 4.89 -2.98 8.83
C GLY A 124 6.20 -3.78 8.78
N PRO A 125 6.52 -4.41 7.64
CA PRO A 125 7.78 -5.12 7.46
C PRO A 125 8.99 -4.23 7.80
N GLN A 126 10.05 -4.82 8.32
CA GLN A 126 11.28 -4.10 8.69
C GLN A 126 12.47 -4.54 7.83
N ASP A 127 12.31 -5.62 7.09
CA ASP A 127 13.29 -6.30 6.25
C ASP A 127 13.13 -5.83 4.79
N PHE A 128 13.74 -4.68 4.46
CA PHE A 128 13.78 -4.13 3.10
C PHE A 128 15.18 -4.30 2.49
N GLY A 129 15.23 -4.55 1.18
CA GLY A 129 16.48 -4.80 0.44
C GLY A 129 17.26 -3.54 0.05
N GLY A 130 16.61 -2.37 0.01
CA GLY A 130 17.28 -1.09 -0.22
C GLY A 130 18.08 -0.68 1.01
N ALA A 131 19.41 -0.52 0.85
CA ALA A 131 20.30 -0.10 1.93
C ALA A 131 19.76 1.16 2.64
N SER A 132 19.75 1.07 3.96
CA SER A 132 19.35 2.11 4.93
C SER A 132 20.17 3.39 4.83
#